data_AF-A0A662XDE3-F1
#
_entry.id   AF-A0A662XDE3-F1
#
_cell.length_a   1.000
_cell.length_b   1.000
_cell.length_c   1.000
_cell.angle_alpha   90.00
_cell.angle_beta   90.00
_cell.angle_gamma   90.00
#
_symmetry.space_group_name_H-M   'P 1'
#
loop_
_entity.id
_entity.type
_entity.pdbx_description
1 polymer ?
#
loop_
_entity_poly.entity_id
_entity_poly.type
_entity_poly.pdbx_seq_one_letter_code
_entity_poly.pdbx_strand_id
1 'polypeptide(L)'
;MTGAWQGAEDYRKKVEAEQKQQSSVGASGLAQQAQRAKEQEALENERVEHLVAEINKKKYRAPLRDVQCSPEREACLQCYRDKQSNILKCKEVADAFVRCARQNTEVRHVQRIQSQ
;
A
#
# COMPACT_ATOMS: atom_id res chain seq x y z
N MET A 1 -71.64 -30.79 6.15
CA MET A 1 -70.71 -30.36 5.07
C MET A 1 -69.57 -29.56 5.71
N THR A 2 -68.50 -30.19 6.21
CA THR A 2 -67.37 -29.46 6.87
C THR A 2 -65.98 -29.98 6.50
N GLY A 3 -65.86 -31.01 5.65
CA GLY A 3 -64.57 -31.70 5.40
C GLY A 3 -63.60 -31.01 4.43
N ALA A 4 -64.01 -29.96 3.69
CA ALA A 4 -63.18 -29.35 2.64
C ALA A 4 -62.13 -28.35 3.17
N TRP A 5 -62.32 -27.78 4.37
CA TRP A 5 -61.46 -26.70 4.89
C TRP A 5 -60.26 -27.20 5.71
N GLN A 6 -60.35 -28.40 6.31
CA GLN A 6 -59.27 -28.97 7.12
C GLN A 6 -58.04 -29.35 6.27
N GLY A 7 -58.23 -29.91 5.07
CA GLY A 7 -57.11 -30.26 4.20
C GLY A 7 -56.30 -29.06 3.71
N ALA A 8 -56.95 -27.90 3.52
CA ALA A 8 -56.28 -26.67 3.08
C ALA A 8 -55.43 -26.02 4.19
N GLU A 9 -55.88 -26.11 5.45
CA GLU A 9 -55.09 -25.63 6.60
C GLU A 9 -53.94 -26.57 6.93
N ASP A 10 -54.14 -27.89 6.84
CA ASP A 10 -53.08 -28.89 7.03
C ASP A 10 -51.97 -28.75 5.98
N TYR A 11 -52.34 -28.51 4.72
CA TYR A 11 -51.37 -28.23 3.66
C TYR A 11 -50.57 -26.96 3.94
N ARG A 12 -51.24 -25.88 4.37
CA ARG A 12 -50.59 -24.59 4.67
C ARG A 12 -49.58 -24.73 5.83
N LYS A 13 -49.96 -25.45 6.90
CA LYS A 13 -49.07 -25.73 8.04
C LYS A 13 -47.84 -26.56 7.67
N LYS A 14 -47.98 -27.53 6.74
CA LYS A 14 -46.83 -28.32 6.25
C LYS A 14 -45.82 -27.44 5.50
N VAL A 15 -46.30 -26.59 4.60
CA VAL A 15 -45.44 -25.70 3.81
C VAL A 15 -44.67 -24.72 4.71
N GLU A 16 -45.32 -24.14 5.73
CA GLU A 16 -44.64 -23.26 6.70
C GLU A 16 -43.59 -23.99 7.56
N ALA A 17 -43.85 -25.25 7.93
CA ALA A 17 -42.91 -26.06 8.71
C ALA A 17 -41.66 -26.43 7.89
N GLU A 18 -41.84 -26.82 6.62
CA GLU A 18 -40.75 -27.12 5.69
C GLU A 18 -39.90 -25.88 5.40
N GLN A 19 -40.53 -24.72 5.26
CA GLN A 19 -39.85 -23.44 5.03
C GLN A 19 -39.09 -22.96 6.29
N LYS A 20 -39.65 -23.16 7.48
CA LYS A 20 -38.93 -22.92 8.76
C LYS A 20 -37.74 -23.85 8.93
N GLN A 21 -37.88 -25.14 8.60
CA GLN A 21 -36.77 -26.09 8.65
C GLN A 21 -35.65 -25.70 7.67
N GLN A 22 -35.98 -25.34 6.43
CA GLN A 22 -35.00 -24.88 5.43
C GLN A 22 -34.28 -23.58 5.85
N SER A 23 -35.00 -22.62 6.42
CA SER A 23 -34.40 -21.35 6.90
C SER A 23 -33.42 -21.53 8.07
N SER A 24 -33.72 -22.46 8.99
CA SER A 24 -32.87 -22.74 10.16
C SER A 24 -31.56 -23.46 9.81
N VAL A 25 -31.61 -24.37 8.82
CA VAL A 25 -30.42 -25.08 8.32
C VAL A 25 -29.53 -24.15 7.47
N GLY A 26 -30.13 -23.26 6.68
CA GLY A 26 -29.41 -22.25 5.90
C GLY A 26 -28.67 -21.22 6.74
N ALA A 27 -29.27 -20.75 7.84
CA ALA A 27 -28.65 -19.80 8.77
C ALA A 27 -27.42 -20.39 9.48
N SER A 28 -27.48 -21.67 9.88
CA SER A 28 -26.35 -22.40 10.48
C SER A 28 -25.18 -22.58 9.50
N GLY A 29 -25.47 -22.87 8.23
CA GLY A 29 -24.45 -23.04 7.19
C GLY A 29 -23.67 -21.75 6.88
N LEU A 30 -24.39 -20.61 6.83
CA LEU A 30 -23.78 -19.30 6.59
C LEU A 30 -22.87 -18.86 7.76
N ALA A 31 -23.28 -19.10 9.01
CA ALA A 31 -22.46 -18.79 10.18
C ALA A 31 -21.16 -19.61 10.19
N GLN A 32 -21.23 -20.91 9.90
CA GLN A 32 -20.04 -21.77 9.77
C GLN A 32 -19.14 -21.38 8.59
N GLN A 33 -19.72 -20.92 7.49
CA GLN A 33 -18.96 -20.44 6.34
C GLN A 33 -18.24 -19.11 6.65
N ALA A 34 -18.91 -18.19 7.35
CA ALA A 34 -18.31 -16.94 7.81
C ALA A 34 -17.17 -17.17 8.81
N GLN A 35 -17.31 -18.14 9.71
CA GLN A 35 -16.27 -18.50 10.67
C GLN A 35 -15.02 -19.03 9.94
N ARG A 36 -15.20 -19.97 8.99
CA ARG A 36 -14.09 -20.51 8.18
C ARG A 36 -13.42 -19.45 7.32
N ALA A 37 -14.19 -18.51 6.76
CA ALA A 37 -13.65 -17.40 5.99
C ALA A 37 -12.76 -16.49 6.85
N LYS A 38 -13.17 -16.17 8.08
CA LYS A 38 -12.37 -15.39 9.04
C LYS A 38 -11.07 -16.09 9.42
N GLU A 39 -11.12 -17.41 9.65
CA GLU A 39 -9.93 -18.18 9.98
C GLU A 39 -8.93 -18.21 8.81
N GLN A 40 -9.42 -18.35 7.57
CA GLN A 40 -8.57 -18.26 6.38
C GLN A 40 -7.98 -16.87 6.17
N GLU A 41 -8.77 -15.81 6.39
CA GLU A 41 -8.30 -14.43 6.32
C GLU A 41 -7.17 -14.17 7.34
N ALA A 42 -7.33 -14.63 8.58
CA ALA A 42 -6.32 -14.48 9.62
C ALA A 42 -5.01 -15.18 9.27
N LEU A 43 -5.09 -16.41 8.75
CA LEU A 43 -3.91 -17.19 8.31
C LEU A 43 -3.16 -16.52 7.15
N GLU A 44 -3.88 -15.98 6.17
CA GLU A 44 -3.24 -15.30 5.05
C GLU A 44 -2.67 -13.94 5.44
N ASN A 45 -3.32 -13.20 6.34
CA ASN A 45 -2.75 -11.97 6.89
C ASN A 45 -1.41 -12.24 7.58
N GLU A 46 -1.32 -13.29 8.40
CA GLU A 46 -0.05 -13.67 9.05
C GLU A 46 1.04 -14.04 8.02
N ARG A 47 0.68 -14.78 6.96
CA ARG A 47 1.62 -15.09 5.86
C ARG A 47 2.12 -13.85 5.15
N VAL A 48 1.23 -12.91 4.84
CA VAL A 48 1.58 -11.66 4.16
C VAL A 48 2.49 -10.83 5.04
N GLU A 49 2.18 -10.68 6.33
CA GLU A 49 3.01 -9.94 7.28
C GLU A 49 4.42 -10.54 7.40
N HIS A 50 4.51 -11.86 7.54
CA HIS A 50 5.79 -12.56 7.58
C HIS A 50 6.59 -12.36 6.27
N LEU A 51 5.92 -12.47 5.12
CA LEU A 51 6.57 -12.27 3.82
C LEU A 51 7.04 -10.83 3.63
N VAL A 52 6.26 -9.84 4.06
CA VAL A 52 6.65 -8.42 4.03
C VAL A 52 7.85 -8.17 4.93
N ALA A 53 7.88 -8.75 6.14
CA ALA A 53 9.01 -8.65 7.05
C ALA A 53 10.28 -9.25 6.44
N GLU A 54 10.19 -10.43 5.84
CA GLU A 54 11.30 -11.09 5.15
C GLU A 54 11.79 -10.28 3.93
N ILE A 55 10.88 -9.74 3.13
CA ILE A 55 11.21 -8.87 2.00
C ILE A 55 11.89 -7.59 2.50
N ASN A 56 11.40 -6.96 3.57
CA ASN A 56 12.01 -5.77 4.13
C ASN A 56 13.40 -6.04 4.71
N LYS A 57 13.64 -7.19 5.33
CA LYS A 57 14.97 -7.61 5.80
C LYS A 57 15.94 -7.86 4.63
N LYS A 58 15.45 -8.47 3.54
CA LYS A 58 16.27 -8.82 2.37
C LYS A 58 16.49 -7.64 1.42
N LYS A 59 15.63 -6.63 1.45
CA LYS A 59 15.82 -5.40 0.67
C LYS A 59 16.88 -4.53 1.35
N TYR A 60 18.05 -4.44 0.73
CA TYR A 60 18.99 -3.36 1.00
C TYR A 60 18.30 -2.02 0.73
N ARG A 61 17.83 -1.34 1.78
CA ARG A 61 17.54 0.09 1.71
C ARG A 61 18.87 0.81 1.79
N ALA A 62 19.39 1.19 0.62
CA ALA A 62 20.53 2.09 0.56
C ALA A 62 20.25 3.29 1.47
N PRO A 63 21.17 3.63 2.40
CA PRO A 63 21.03 4.82 3.21
C PRO A 63 20.72 6.00 2.28
N LEU A 64 19.60 6.68 2.52
CA LEU A 64 19.26 7.91 1.83
C LEU A 64 20.31 8.93 2.26
N ARG A 65 21.42 8.99 1.52
CA ARG A 65 22.38 10.07 1.69
C ARG A 65 21.69 11.34 1.23
N ASP A 66 21.82 12.39 2.03
CA ASP A 66 21.42 13.71 1.59
C ASP A 66 22.01 13.98 0.21
N VAL A 67 21.14 14.41 -0.70
CA VAL A 67 21.54 14.71 -2.07
C VAL A 67 22.60 15.80 -1.97
N GLN A 68 23.82 15.47 -2.39
CA GLN A 68 24.93 16.40 -2.32
C GLN A 68 24.58 17.66 -3.13
N CYS A 69 24.96 18.83 -2.61
CA CYS A 69 24.66 20.13 -3.22
C CYS A 69 23.17 20.52 -3.25
N SER A 70 22.34 19.97 -2.36
CA SER A 70 20.92 20.35 -2.25
C SER A 70 20.70 21.85 -2.01
N PRO A 71 21.45 22.53 -1.11
CA PRO A 71 21.29 23.96 -0.88
C PRO A 71 21.57 24.80 -2.13
N GLU A 72 22.64 24.50 -2.86
CA GLU A 72 23.02 25.20 -4.08
C GLU A 72 22.02 24.92 -5.21
N ARG A 73 21.48 23.69 -5.27
CA ARG A 73 20.42 23.32 -6.21
C ARG A 73 19.14 24.11 -5.96
N GLU A 74 18.71 24.20 -4.71
CA GLU A 74 17.51 24.95 -4.33
C GLU A 74 17.68 26.44 -4.59
N ALA A 75 18.82 27.03 -4.25
CA ALA A 75 19.12 28.43 -4.54
C ALA A 75 19.08 28.72 -6.06
N CYS A 76 19.63 27.82 -6.88
CA CYS A 76 19.63 27.97 -8.33
C CYS A 76 18.20 27.92 -8.91
N LEU A 77 17.39 26.96 -8.46
CA LEU A 77 15.98 26.85 -8.86
C LEU A 77 15.18 28.06 -8.39
N GLN A 78 15.43 28.55 -7.18
CA GLN A 78 14.75 29.73 -6.66
C GLN A 78 15.10 30.97 -7.48
N CYS A 79 16.38 31.16 -7.85
CA CYS A 79 16.77 32.27 -8.70
C CYS A 79 16.07 32.24 -10.07
N TYR A 80 15.94 31.06 -10.69
CA TYR A 80 15.21 30.93 -11.95
C TYR A 80 13.72 31.24 -11.83
N ARG A 81 13.10 30.90 -10.69
CA ARG A 81 11.71 31.29 -10.40
C ARG A 81 11.56 32.80 -10.24
N ASP A 82 12.52 33.45 -9.60
CA ASP A 82 12.47 34.88 -9.28
C ASP A 82 12.90 35.77 -10.46
N LYS A 83 13.78 35.29 -11.34
CA LYS A 83 14.39 36.04 -12.46
C LYS A 83 13.98 35.48 -13.83
N GLN A 84 12.71 35.10 -13.99
CA GLN A 84 12.19 34.54 -15.25
C GLN A 84 12.44 35.41 -16.48
N SER A 85 12.45 36.74 -16.33
CA SER A 85 12.72 37.68 -17.43
C SER A 85 14.19 37.75 -17.84
N ASN A 86 15.12 37.41 -16.95
CA ASN A 86 16.55 37.42 -17.23
C ASN A 86 17.30 36.40 -16.36
N ILE A 87 17.31 35.17 -16.87
CA ILE A 87 17.92 33.98 -16.27
C ILE A 87 19.44 34.13 -16.10
N LEU A 88 20.10 34.96 -16.93
CA LEU A 88 21.55 35.18 -16.86
C LEU A 88 21.99 35.85 -15.56
N LYS A 89 21.08 36.54 -14.86
CA LYS A 89 21.35 37.08 -13.52
C LYS A 89 21.59 36.00 -12.47
N CYS A 90 21.20 34.75 -12.74
CA CYS A 90 21.40 33.62 -11.85
C CYS A 90 22.76 32.93 -12.03
N LYS A 91 23.66 33.46 -12.88
CA LYS A 91 24.97 32.88 -13.16
C LYS A 91 25.73 32.51 -11.89
N GLU A 92 25.86 33.42 -10.94
CA GLU A 92 26.66 33.17 -9.72
C GLU A 92 26.10 32.02 -8.87
N VAL A 93 24.78 31.87 -8.84
CA VAL A 93 24.09 30.79 -8.11
C VAL A 93 24.20 29.46 -8.86
N ALA A 94 24.13 29.51 -10.19
CA ALA A 94 24.37 28.35 -11.05
C ALA A 94 25.83 27.88 -10.97
N ASP A 95 26.79 28.81 -10.96
CA ASP A 95 28.21 28.53 -10.82
C ASP A 95 28.52 27.91 -9.44
N ALA A 96 27.84 28.35 -8.37
CA ALA A 96 27.94 27.72 -7.06
C ALA A 96 27.50 26.25 -7.08
N PHE A 97 26.37 25.94 -7.73
CA PHE A 97 25.91 24.58 -7.92
C PHE A 97 26.90 23.73 -8.72
N VAL A 98 27.45 24.26 -9.82
CA VAL A 98 28.45 23.58 -10.65
C VAL A 98 29.74 23.31 -9.87
N ARG A 99 30.21 24.28 -9.07
CA ARG A 99 31.40 24.10 -8.21
C ARG A 99 31.19 22.98 -7.20
N CYS A 100 30.06 22.97 -6.49
CA CYS A 100 29.74 21.93 -5.52
C CYS A 100 29.66 20.55 -6.21
N ALA A 101 29.02 20.47 -7.38
CA ALA A 101 28.91 19.23 -8.13
C ALA A 101 30.30 18.68 -8.54
N ARG A 102 31.20 19.53 -9.04
CA ARG A 102 32.57 19.12 -9.42
C ARG A 102 33.34 18.55 -8.24
N GLN A 103 33.35 19.27 -7.10
CA GLN A 103 34.03 18.82 -5.89
C GLN A 103 33.51 17.46 -5.41
N ASN A 104 32.19 17.24 -5.46
CA ASN A 104 31.59 15.96 -5.05
C ASN A 104 31.81 14.82 -6.06
N THR A 105 31.99 15.13 -7.34
CA THR A 105 32.29 14.12 -8.37
C THR A 105 33.74 13.64 -8.29
N GLU A 106 34.67 14.55 -7.97
CA GLU A 106 36.09 14.25 -7.76
C GLU A 106 36.33 13.44 -6.49
N VAL A 107 35.66 13.76 -5.38
CA VAL A 107 35.74 12.99 -4.12
C VAL A 107 35.24 11.55 -4.29
N ARG A 108 34.24 11.32 -5.16
CA ARG A 108 33.75 9.96 -5.49
C ARG A 108 34.75 9.12 -6.28
N HIS A 109 35.58 9.75 -7.12
CA HIS A 109 36.66 9.06 -7.82
C HIS A 109 37.76 8.62 -6.84
N VAL A 110 38.12 9.47 -5.89
CA VAL A 110 39.17 9.18 -4.89
C VAL A 110 38.70 8.11 -3.88
N GLN A 111 37.46 8.18 -3.38
CA GLN A 111 36.93 7.19 -2.43
C GLN A 111 36.76 5.78 -3.04
N ARG A 112 36.43 5.69 -4.34
CA ARG A 112 36.35 4.40 -5.05
C ARG A 112 37.73 3.76 -5.24
N ILE A 113 38.79 4.55 -5.37
CA ILE A 113 40.17 4.05 -5.52
C ILE A 113 40.74 3.58 -4.17
N GLN A 114 40.37 4.23 -3.06
CA GLN A 114 40.85 3.84 -1.71
C GLN A 114 40.10 2.66 -1.08
N SER A 115 39.00 2.20 -1.69
CA SER A 115 38.20 1.07 -1.20
C SER A 115 38.37 -0.21 -2.02
N GLN A 116 39.36 -0.25 -2.93
CA GLN A 116 39.80 -1.44 -3.66
C GLN A 116 41.20 -1.86 -3.21
#